data_AF-A0A7G6RHU4-F1
#
_entry.id   AF-A0A7G6RHU4-F1
#
_cell.length_a   1.000
_cell.length_b   1.000
_cell.length_c   1.000
_cell.angle_alpha   90.00
_cell.angle_beta   90.00
_cell.angle_gamma   90.00
#
_symmetry.space_group_name_H-M   'P 1'
#
loop_
_entity.id
_entity.type
_entity.pdbx_description
1 polymer ?
#
loop_
_entity_poly.entity_id
_entity_poly.type
_entity_poly.pdbx_seq_one_letter_code
_entity_poly.pdbx_strand_id
1 'polypeptide(L)'
;MATQARLQPRGTDYAESLGDIEAANLTPTLTDIERFSREYAEKTLAATKTIQKDASFTMTCLSLNRTVASMLFMDSDGDKVTQTAVATETKIFLNLKIGRSYNLGKRNVSITSIDDGSEEPVTFVLDTHYKLVAETGDIEIIAIPAGATKVEVTFSAAAIDEEDDIAVYGLMAGQGVFGKITFYGINDQGVRYQIEFWNVRISVTGSIPLQGGDDYMQVELNVRVYADGTKPSKYRFAKITELKG
;
A
#
# COMPACT_ATOMS: atom_id res chain seq x y z
N MET A 1 -13.58 -12.57 -14.34
CA MET A 1 -13.34 -13.00 -12.95
C MET A 1 -14.11 -12.07 -12.03
N ALA A 2 -14.97 -12.59 -11.17
CA ALA A 2 -15.74 -11.75 -10.25
C ALA A 2 -14.80 -11.25 -9.14
N THR A 3 -14.73 -9.92 -8.96
CA THR A 3 -13.98 -9.31 -7.85
C THR A 3 -14.51 -9.83 -6.50
N GLN A 4 -13.67 -10.53 -5.74
CA GLN A 4 -14.01 -11.14 -4.45
C GLN A 4 -14.34 -10.08 -3.39
N ALA A 5 -13.61 -8.96 -3.36
CA ALA A 5 -13.87 -7.84 -2.48
C ALA A 5 -13.51 -6.48 -3.11
N ARG A 6 -14.14 -5.43 -2.58
CA ARG A 6 -13.90 -4.02 -2.96
C ARG A 6 -13.82 -3.11 -1.75
N LEU A 7 -12.94 -2.11 -1.80
CA LEU A 7 -12.90 -1.00 -0.87
C LEU A 7 -13.48 0.25 -1.53
N GLN A 8 -14.37 0.94 -0.83
CA GLN A 8 -14.76 2.31 -1.11
C GLN A 8 -14.13 3.22 -0.04
N PRO A 9 -13.06 3.97 -0.36
CA PRO A 9 -12.47 4.94 0.58
C PRO A 9 -13.51 5.95 1.07
N ARG A 10 -13.38 6.36 2.32
CA ARG A 10 -14.35 7.29 2.94
C ARG A 10 -14.37 8.62 2.20
N GLY A 11 -15.56 9.06 1.80
CA GLY A 11 -15.76 10.32 1.08
C GLY A 11 -15.68 10.19 -0.45
N THR A 12 -15.43 8.98 -0.97
CA THR A 12 -15.47 8.69 -2.40
C THR A 12 -16.75 7.95 -2.77
N ASP A 13 -17.21 8.11 -4.01
CA ASP A 13 -18.39 7.40 -4.55
C ASP A 13 -18.02 6.14 -5.32
N TYR A 14 -16.73 5.92 -5.59
CA TYR A 14 -16.23 4.75 -6.32
C TYR A 14 -15.69 3.67 -5.38
N ALA A 15 -15.72 2.43 -5.84
CA ALA A 15 -15.17 1.29 -5.12
C ALA A 15 -14.11 0.60 -5.97
N GLU A 16 -12.93 0.42 -5.38
CA GLU A 16 -11.76 -0.19 -6.00
C GLU A 16 -11.67 -1.67 -5.64
N SER A 17 -11.15 -2.48 -6.57
CA SER A 17 -10.93 -3.89 -6.31
C SER A 17 -9.74 -4.10 -5.38
N LEU A 18 -9.87 -5.05 -4.45
CA LEU A 18 -8.74 -5.49 -3.62
C LEU A 18 -7.87 -6.57 -4.30
N GLY A 19 -8.21 -6.96 -5.53
CA GLY A 19 -7.54 -8.05 -6.22
C GLY A 19 -7.88 -9.42 -5.61
N ASP A 20 -6.87 -10.29 -5.60
CA ASP A 20 -6.98 -11.65 -5.08
C ASP A 20 -6.69 -11.69 -3.58
N ILE A 21 -7.62 -12.31 -2.84
CA ILE A 21 -7.59 -12.42 -1.38
C ILE A 21 -7.53 -13.90 -1.05
N GLU A 22 -6.46 -14.32 -0.38
CA GLU A 22 -6.28 -15.70 0.04
C GLU A 22 -7.21 -16.07 1.19
N ALA A 23 -7.34 -15.18 2.17
CA ALA A 23 -8.17 -15.39 3.34
C ALA A 23 -8.74 -14.08 3.88
N ALA A 24 -9.98 -14.12 4.37
CA ALA A 24 -10.63 -13.05 5.11
C ALA A 24 -11.41 -13.63 6.29
N ASN A 25 -10.88 -13.46 7.50
CA ASN A 25 -11.40 -14.13 8.71
C ASN A 25 -12.07 -13.14 9.66
N LEU A 26 -13.40 -13.16 9.75
CA LEU A 26 -14.16 -12.33 10.67
C LEU A 26 -14.18 -12.91 12.09
N THR A 27 -13.70 -12.12 13.04
CA THR A 27 -13.70 -12.43 14.48
C THR A 27 -14.64 -11.46 15.21
N PRO A 28 -15.90 -11.86 15.50
CA PRO A 28 -16.76 -11.10 16.40
C PRO A 28 -16.31 -11.31 17.84
N THR A 29 -16.17 -10.24 18.61
CA THR A 29 -15.83 -10.31 20.04
C THR A 29 -16.94 -9.68 20.88
N LEU A 30 -17.36 -10.42 21.91
CA LEU A 30 -18.38 -9.99 22.86
C LEU A 30 -17.72 -9.89 24.23
N THR A 31 -17.87 -8.75 24.89
CA THR A 31 -17.47 -8.61 26.29
C THR A 31 -18.71 -8.68 27.16
N ASP A 32 -18.75 -9.68 28.03
CA ASP A 32 -19.86 -9.93 28.93
C ASP A 32 -19.47 -9.58 30.37
N ILE A 33 -20.44 -9.07 31.13
CA ILE A 33 -20.37 -8.98 32.59
C ILE A 33 -21.22 -10.09 33.17
N GLU A 34 -20.61 -10.87 34.05
CA GLU A 34 -21.25 -11.95 34.79
C GLU A 34 -21.57 -11.52 36.22
N ARG A 35 -22.78 -11.81 36.66
CA ARG A 35 -23.22 -11.68 38.05
C ARG A 35 -23.36 -13.07 38.64
N PHE A 36 -22.60 -13.35 39.68
CA PHE A 36 -22.73 -14.57 40.48
C PHE A 36 -23.69 -14.33 41.64
N SER A 37 -24.55 -15.32 41.93
CA SER A 37 -25.39 -15.32 43.11
C SER A 37 -24.53 -15.41 44.37
N ARG A 38 -24.97 -14.75 45.44
CA ARG A 38 -24.35 -14.84 46.78
C ARG A 38 -25.21 -15.65 47.76
N GLU A 39 -26.29 -16.26 47.27
CA GLU A 39 -27.25 -16.97 48.11
C GLU A 39 -26.78 -18.39 48.48
N TYR A 40 -25.77 -18.90 47.77
CA TYR A 40 -25.23 -20.24 47.96
C TYR A 40 -23.73 -20.17 48.28
N ALA A 41 -23.23 -21.18 48.98
CA ALA A 41 -21.80 -21.30 49.31
C ALA A 41 -20.92 -21.47 48.06
N GLU A 42 -21.51 -21.97 46.97
CA GLU A 42 -20.85 -22.12 45.67
C GLU A 42 -21.21 -20.96 44.73
N LYS A 43 -20.22 -20.47 43.98
CA LYS A 43 -20.40 -19.40 42.99
C LYS A 43 -21.26 -19.89 41.83
N THR A 44 -22.56 -19.66 41.92
CA THR A 44 -23.53 -19.97 40.87
C THR A 44 -23.74 -18.75 39.98
N LEU A 45 -23.56 -18.90 38.67
CA LEU A 45 -23.81 -17.84 37.69
C LEU A 45 -25.30 -17.49 37.67
N ALA A 46 -25.65 -16.24 37.97
CA ALA A 46 -27.04 -15.79 38.06
C ALA A 46 -27.50 -15.02 36.83
N ALA A 47 -26.61 -14.25 36.19
CA ALA A 47 -26.91 -13.55 34.95
C ALA A 47 -25.63 -13.19 34.19
N THR A 48 -25.71 -13.20 32.86
CA THR A 48 -24.68 -12.69 31.96
C THR A 48 -25.30 -11.59 31.10
N LYS A 49 -24.60 -10.45 30.97
CA LYS A 49 -25.03 -9.34 30.12
C LYS A 49 -23.87 -8.86 29.25
N THR A 50 -24.09 -8.81 27.93
CA THR A 50 -23.11 -8.24 26.99
C THR A 50 -23.08 -6.72 27.09
N ILE A 51 -21.91 -6.17 27.37
CA ILE A 51 -21.67 -4.72 27.48
C ILE A 51 -21.04 -4.13 26.22
N GLN A 52 -20.26 -4.92 25.48
CA GLN A 52 -19.53 -4.46 24.32
C GLN A 52 -19.58 -5.52 23.22
N LYS A 53 -19.74 -5.05 21.99
CA LYS A 53 -19.70 -5.87 20.78
C LYS A 53 -18.73 -5.20 19.83
N ASP A 54 -17.64 -5.89 19.53
CA ASP A 54 -16.69 -5.47 18.51
C ASP A 54 -16.63 -6.52 17.40
N ALA A 55 -16.21 -6.07 16.22
CA ALA A 55 -15.91 -6.96 15.12
C ALA A 55 -14.62 -6.50 14.44
N SER A 56 -13.73 -7.45 14.18
CA SER A 56 -12.51 -7.23 13.41
C SER A 56 -12.28 -8.42 12.50
N PHE A 57 -11.60 -8.19 11.39
CA PHE A 57 -11.16 -9.27 10.52
C PHE A 57 -9.75 -9.01 10.02
N THR A 58 -9.00 -10.09 9.81
CA THR A 58 -7.73 -10.05 9.08
C THR A 58 -7.97 -10.48 7.65
N MET A 59 -7.23 -9.88 6.72
CA MET A 59 -7.33 -10.15 5.30
C MET A 59 -5.93 -10.25 4.70
N THR A 60 -5.65 -11.35 4.02
CA THR A 60 -4.37 -11.57 3.34
C THR A 60 -4.57 -11.35 1.84
N CYS A 61 -3.96 -10.29 1.32
CA CYS A 61 -4.00 -9.95 -0.10
C CYS A 61 -2.73 -10.43 -0.79
N LEU A 62 -2.88 -11.12 -1.92
CA LEU A 62 -1.76 -11.53 -2.78
C LEU A 62 -1.47 -10.50 -3.87
N SER A 63 -2.41 -9.61 -4.15
CA SER A 63 -2.27 -8.57 -5.16
C SER A 63 -1.84 -7.24 -4.51
N LEU A 64 -0.66 -6.75 -4.90
CA LEU A 64 -0.21 -5.40 -4.54
C LEU A 64 -0.66 -4.42 -5.63
N ASN A 65 -1.91 -3.99 -5.57
CA ASN A 65 -2.41 -2.89 -6.38
C ASN A 65 -2.34 -1.55 -5.61
N ARG A 66 -2.67 -0.43 -6.26
CA ARG A 66 -2.63 0.91 -5.66
C ARG A 66 -3.41 0.99 -4.34
N THR A 67 -4.62 0.43 -4.33
CA THR A 67 -5.51 0.40 -3.17
C THR A 67 -4.93 -0.42 -2.01
N VAL A 68 -4.31 -1.56 -2.30
CA VAL A 68 -3.66 -2.39 -1.27
C VAL A 68 -2.37 -1.72 -0.79
N ALA A 69 -1.61 -1.05 -1.66
CA ALA A 69 -0.44 -0.27 -1.29
C ALA A 69 -0.79 0.91 -0.38
N SER A 70 -1.87 1.63 -0.66
CA SER A 70 -2.36 2.74 0.18
C SER A 70 -2.73 2.26 1.58
N MET A 71 -3.33 1.06 1.70
CA MET A 71 -3.59 0.39 2.98
C MET A 71 -2.31 -0.08 3.68
N LEU A 72 -1.37 -0.65 2.93
CA LEU A 72 -0.10 -1.16 3.45
C LEU A 72 0.74 -0.04 4.05
N PHE A 73 0.83 1.10 3.36
CA PHE A 73 1.58 2.26 3.82
C PHE A 73 0.79 3.18 4.74
N MET A 74 -0.51 2.88 4.96
CA MET A 74 -1.43 3.63 5.81
C MET A 74 -1.63 5.09 5.38
N ASP A 75 -1.68 5.32 4.08
CA ASP A 75 -1.82 6.63 3.45
C ASP A 75 -2.92 6.56 2.38
N SER A 76 -4.03 7.29 2.58
CA SER A 76 -5.32 7.02 1.92
C SER A 76 -5.44 7.50 0.48
N ASP A 77 -4.41 8.11 -0.09
CA ASP A 77 -4.39 8.48 -1.52
C ASP A 77 -2.95 8.72 -2.06
N GLY A 78 -1.98 8.98 -1.16
CA GLY A 78 -0.64 9.37 -1.55
C GLY A 78 -0.59 10.75 -2.22
N ASP A 79 0.55 11.42 -2.15
CA ASP A 79 0.76 12.61 -2.97
C ASP A 79 1.09 12.19 -4.40
N LYS A 80 0.59 12.93 -5.41
CA LYS A 80 1.00 12.69 -6.80
C LYS A 80 2.41 13.24 -7.03
N VAL A 81 3.29 12.44 -7.64
CA VAL A 81 4.56 12.96 -8.13
C VAL A 81 4.26 14.00 -9.19
N THR A 82 4.76 15.22 -9.02
CA THR A 82 4.80 16.21 -10.09
C THR A 82 6.24 16.63 -10.35
N GLN A 83 6.58 16.80 -11.62
CA GLN A 83 7.90 17.21 -12.05
C GLN A 83 7.77 18.12 -13.27
N THR A 84 8.42 19.29 -13.22
CA THR A 84 8.57 20.14 -14.40
C THR A 84 9.51 19.49 -15.40
N ALA A 85 9.15 19.51 -16.69
CA ALA A 85 10.02 19.07 -17.77
C ALA A 85 11.35 19.82 -17.76
N VAL A 86 12.45 19.10 -17.99
CA VAL A 86 13.78 19.67 -18.13
C VAL A 86 14.39 19.16 -19.42
N ALA A 87 14.61 20.08 -20.37
CA ALA A 87 15.20 19.75 -21.66
C ALA A 87 16.69 19.42 -21.53
N THR A 88 17.41 20.09 -20.63
CA THR A 88 18.83 19.86 -20.37
C THR A 88 19.17 20.33 -18.96
N GLU A 89 19.65 19.43 -18.11
CA GLU A 89 20.20 19.71 -16.80
C GLU A 89 21.54 18.99 -16.66
N THR A 90 22.52 19.66 -16.05
CA THR A 90 23.82 19.07 -15.79
C THR A 90 24.02 18.93 -14.30
N LYS A 91 24.38 17.71 -13.85
CA LYS A 91 24.68 17.42 -12.45
C LYS A 91 26.06 16.83 -12.31
N ILE A 92 26.84 17.39 -11.39
CA ILE A 92 28.22 16.98 -11.14
C ILE A 92 28.29 16.19 -9.84
N PHE A 93 28.86 14.99 -9.91
CA PHE A 93 29.18 14.18 -8.74
C PHE A 93 30.70 14.14 -8.56
N LEU A 94 31.13 14.49 -7.35
CA LEU A 94 32.53 14.44 -6.93
C LEU A 94 32.80 13.14 -6.17
N ASN A 95 34.07 12.73 -6.12
CA ASN A 95 34.53 11.56 -5.36
C ASN A 95 33.79 10.27 -5.75
N LEU A 96 33.87 9.93 -7.04
CA LEU A 96 33.26 8.72 -7.58
C LEU A 96 33.83 7.47 -6.91
N LYS A 97 32.95 6.53 -6.60
CA LYS A 97 33.31 5.20 -6.13
C LYS A 97 32.55 4.16 -6.93
N ILE A 98 33.27 3.13 -7.33
CA ILE A 98 32.70 1.97 -8.03
C ILE A 98 31.72 1.25 -7.10
N GLY A 99 30.61 0.77 -7.66
CA GLY A 99 29.54 0.06 -6.94
C GLY A 99 28.65 0.99 -6.11
N ARG A 100 28.62 2.30 -6.41
CA ARG A 100 27.72 3.27 -5.76
C ARG A 100 26.73 3.83 -6.76
N SER A 101 25.52 4.05 -6.27
CA SER A 101 24.44 4.70 -7.02
C SER A 101 24.37 6.18 -6.66
N TYR A 102 24.17 7.02 -7.67
CA TYR A 102 24.05 8.47 -7.57
C TYR A 102 22.71 8.91 -8.16
N ASN A 103 21.93 9.67 -7.40
CA ASN A 103 20.59 10.08 -7.81
C ASN A 103 20.62 11.43 -8.53
N LEU A 104 20.02 11.50 -9.72
CA LEU A 104 19.94 12.72 -10.53
C LEU A 104 18.93 13.74 -9.97
N GLY A 105 18.00 13.32 -9.12
CA GLY A 105 16.98 14.17 -8.50
C GLY A 105 15.72 14.33 -9.34
N LYS A 106 15.63 13.60 -10.44
CA LYS A 106 14.51 13.59 -11.39
C LYS A 106 14.19 12.15 -11.78
N ARG A 107 12.94 11.89 -12.18
CA ARG A 107 12.47 10.58 -12.66
C ARG A 107 12.23 10.60 -14.16
N ASN A 108 12.16 9.41 -14.76
CA ASN A 108 12.02 9.19 -16.21
C ASN A 108 13.08 9.96 -17.00
N VAL A 109 14.33 9.73 -16.62
CA VAL A 109 15.48 10.48 -17.12
C VAL A 109 16.08 9.82 -18.36
N SER A 110 16.44 10.64 -19.35
CA SER A 110 17.26 10.26 -20.49
C SER A 110 18.58 11.01 -20.45
N ILE A 111 19.70 10.28 -20.42
CA ILE A 111 21.05 10.87 -20.41
C ILE A 111 21.43 11.25 -21.84
N THR A 112 21.80 12.51 -22.04
CA THR A 112 22.27 13.03 -23.32
C THR A 112 23.78 12.88 -23.46
N SER A 113 24.53 13.19 -22.39
CA SER A 113 25.97 12.99 -22.31
C SER A 113 26.41 12.75 -20.87
N ILE A 114 27.49 11.99 -20.72
CA ILE A 114 28.12 11.73 -19.43
C ILE A 114 29.62 11.65 -19.62
N ASP A 115 30.32 12.58 -19.02
CA ASP A 115 31.77 12.71 -19.12
C ASP A 115 32.35 13.17 -17.78
N ASP A 116 33.64 13.44 -17.72
CA ASP A 116 34.30 13.92 -16.51
C ASP A 116 34.39 15.44 -16.43
N GLY A 117 33.68 16.19 -17.28
CA GLY A 117 33.62 17.66 -17.30
C GLY A 117 34.99 18.34 -17.37
N SER A 118 35.97 17.70 -18.01
CA SER A 118 37.33 18.22 -18.24
C SER A 118 37.47 18.81 -19.65
N GLU A 119 38.57 19.53 -19.94
CA GLU A 119 38.83 20.10 -21.27
C GLU A 119 39.02 19.02 -22.35
N GLU A 120 39.52 17.84 -21.97
CA GLU A 120 39.62 16.65 -22.80
C GLU A 120 38.68 15.58 -22.20
N PRO A 121 37.37 15.66 -22.47
CA PRO A 121 36.35 14.95 -21.71
C PRO A 121 36.49 13.44 -21.83
N VAL A 122 36.58 12.76 -20.68
CA VAL A 122 36.59 11.31 -20.61
C VAL A 122 35.14 10.80 -20.55
N THR A 123 34.66 10.27 -21.67
CA THR A 123 33.27 9.81 -21.79
C THR A 123 33.00 8.53 -21.00
N PHE A 124 31.90 8.51 -20.25
CA PHE A 124 31.38 7.30 -19.63
C PHE A 124 30.43 6.60 -20.62
N VAL A 125 30.50 5.27 -20.69
CA VAL A 125 29.76 4.46 -21.67
C VAL A 125 28.74 3.62 -20.91
N LEU A 126 27.49 3.61 -21.38
CA LEU A 126 26.40 2.83 -20.80
C LEU A 126 26.77 1.34 -20.79
N ASP A 127 26.39 0.63 -19.74
CA ASP A 127 26.67 -0.79 -19.47
C ASP A 127 28.15 -1.18 -19.34
N THR A 128 29.07 -0.25 -19.58
CA THR A 128 30.52 -0.45 -19.40
C THR A 128 31.02 0.29 -18.17
N HIS A 129 30.69 1.58 -18.06
CA HIS A 129 31.12 2.46 -16.97
C HIS A 129 29.98 2.75 -15.99
N TYR A 130 28.73 2.75 -16.46
CA TYR A 130 27.57 3.01 -15.61
C TYR A 130 26.32 2.26 -16.09
N LYS A 131 25.37 2.05 -15.17
CA LYS A 131 23.99 1.65 -15.46
C LYS A 131 23.03 2.77 -15.09
N LEU A 132 21.97 2.94 -15.86
CA LEU A 132 20.90 3.89 -15.59
C LEU A 132 19.63 3.13 -15.22
N VAL A 133 19.04 3.49 -14.08
CA VAL A 133 17.65 3.18 -13.74
C VAL A 133 16.84 4.42 -14.04
N ALA A 134 16.28 4.50 -15.25
CA ALA A 134 15.65 5.71 -15.77
C ALA A 134 14.41 6.13 -14.93
N GLU A 135 13.71 5.15 -14.36
CA GLU A 135 12.48 5.31 -13.59
C GLU A 135 12.73 6.06 -12.27
N THR A 136 13.86 5.79 -11.60
CA THR A 136 14.24 6.46 -10.35
C THR A 136 15.25 7.60 -10.57
N GLY A 137 15.86 7.66 -11.76
CA GLY A 137 16.94 8.59 -12.09
C GLY A 137 18.24 8.26 -11.37
N ASP A 138 18.46 7.00 -11.01
CA ASP A 138 19.68 6.55 -10.36
C ASP A 138 20.70 6.06 -11.39
N ILE A 139 21.96 6.46 -11.19
CA ILE A 139 23.10 5.99 -11.97
C ILE A 139 24.00 5.16 -11.06
N GLU A 140 24.19 3.89 -11.39
CA GLU A 140 25.17 3.02 -10.73
C GLU A 140 26.50 3.05 -11.49
N ILE A 141 27.60 3.38 -10.81
CA ILE A 141 28.93 3.37 -11.43
C ILE A 141 29.53 1.96 -11.34
N ILE A 142 29.71 1.31 -12.49
CA ILE A 142 30.33 -0.03 -12.61
C ILE A 142 31.85 0.09 -12.67
N ALA A 143 32.36 1.08 -13.37
CA ALA A 143 33.77 1.30 -13.58
C ALA A 143 34.06 2.78 -13.82
N ILE A 144 35.23 3.24 -13.38
CA ILE A 144 35.68 4.61 -13.59
C ILE A 144 36.73 4.58 -14.71
N PRO A 145 36.49 5.26 -15.84
CA PRO A 145 37.48 5.41 -16.89
C PRO A 145 38.80 5.99 -16.36
N ALA A 146 39.93 5.58 -16.93
CA ALA A 146 41.22 6.08 -16.50
C ALA A 146 41.30 7.61 -16.68
N GLY A 147 41.74 8.32 -15.64
CA GLY A 147 41.85 9.77 -15.64
C GLY A 147 40.63 10.53 -15.13
N ALA A 148 39.45 9.88 -15.04
CA ALA A 148 38.24 10.53 -14.54
C ALA A 148 38.26 10.67 -13.01
N THR A 149 38.03 11.89 -12.50
CA THR A 149 38.00 12.20 -11.05
C THR A 149 36.63 12.67 -10.55
N LYS A 150 35.78 13.12 -11.47
CA LYS A 150 34.39 13.50 -11.28
C LYS A 150 33.55 12.94 -12.43
N VAL A 151 32.23 12.94 -12.28
CA VAL A 151 31.32 12.68 -13.40
C VAL A 151 30.37 13.85 -13.50
N GLU A 152 30.21 14.33 -14.72
CA GLU A 152 29.27 15.33 -15.13
C GLU A 152 28.22 14.64 -16.02
N VAL A 153 26.98 14.66 -15.56
CA VAL A 153 25.86 14.01 -16.26
C VAL A 153 24.97 15.10 -16.80
N THR A 154 24.85 15.18 -18.11
CA THR A 154 23.85 16.00 -18.78
C THR A 154 22.67 15.12 -19.17
N PHE A 155 21.50 15.47 -18.66
CA PHE A 155 20.29 14.68 -18.84
C PHE A 155 19.07 15.55 -19.14
N SER A 156 18.05 14.90 -19.67
CA SER A 156 16.72 15.45 -19.87
C SER A 156 15.72 14.61 -19.09
N ALA A 157 14.66 15.25 -18.62
CA ALA A 157 13.59 14.58 -17.91
C ALA A 157 12.24 15.11 -18.41
N ALA A 158 11.32 14.21 -18.71
CA ALA A 158 9.97 14.59 -19.11
C ALA A 158 9.22 15.26 -17.94
N ALA A 159 8.19 16.03 -18.27
CA ALA A 159 7.22 16.43 -17.24
C ALA A 159 6.56 15.17 -16.68
N ILE A 160 6.30 15.19 -15.38
CA ILE A 160 5.36 14.25 -14.74
C ILE A 160 4.23 15.12 -14.23
N ASP A 161 3.03 14.90 -14.75
CA ASP A 161 1.84 15.65 -14.36
C ASP A 161 0.85 14.79 -13.58
N GLU A 162 -0.30 15.38 -13.25
CA GLU A 162 -1.33 14.67 -12.49
C GLU A 162 -2.02 13.56 -13.29
N GLU A 163 -1.85 13.50 -14.62
CA GLU A 163 -2.43 12.49 -15.51
C GLU A 163 -1.58 11.20 -15.54
N ASP A 164 -0.27 11.30 -15.33
CA ASP A 164 0.64 10.15 -15.17
C ASP A 164 0.32 9.29 -13.94
N ASP A 165 -0.43 9.84 -12.98
CA ASP A 165 -1.02 9.18 -11.81
C ASP A 165 -0.05 8.33 -10.96
N ILE A 166 1.19 8.82 -10.80
CA ILE A 166 2.21 8.16 -9.95
C ILE A 166 2.02 8.58 -8.48
N ALA A 167 1.63 7.62 -7.63
CA ALA A 167 1.44 7.85 -6.20
C ALA A 167 2.74 7.80 -5.40
N VAL A 168 2.88 8.71 -4.43
CA VAL A 168 3.90 8.71 -3.37
C VAL A 168 3.21 8.47 -2.04
N TYR A 169 3.58 7.40 -1.37
CA TYR A 169 3.02 7.09 -0.05
C TYR A 169 3.97 7.50 1.07
N GLY A 170 3.43 8.16 2.08
CA GLY A 170 4.10 8.35 3.36
C GLY A 170 3.93 7.12 4.25
N LEU A 171 5.02 6.43 4.59
CA LEU A 171 4.96 5.30 5.52
C LEU A 171 4.38 5.75 6.87
N MET A 172 3.24 5.18 7.27
CA MET A 172 2.54 5.48 8.53
C MET A 172 2.12 6.96 8.68
N ALA A 173 1.93 7.68 7.57
CA ALA A 173 1.48 9.07 7.61
C ALA A 173 0.07 9.21 8.22
N GLY A 174 -0.82 8.23 7.97
CA GLY A 174 -2.16 8.17 8.51
C GLY A 174 -2.30 7.18 9.68
N GLN A 175 -3.48 7.20 10.30
CA GLN A 175 -3.88 6.18 11.28
C GLN A 175 -4.40 4.90 10.62
N GLY A 176 -4.28 4.77 9.30
CA GLY A 176 -4.91 3.73 8.50
C GLY A 176 -6.00 4.29 7.60
N VAL A 177 -6.46 3.46 6.67
CA VAL A 177 -7.43 3.84 5.65
C VAL A 177 -8.84 3.56 6.16
N PHE A 178 -9.72 4.56 6.08
CA PHE A 178 -11.12 4.43 6.45
C PHE A 178 -12.00 4.26 5.23
N GLY A 179 -13.04 3.45 5.33
CA GLY A 179 -13.97 3.26 4.22
C GLY A 179 -15.04 2.21 4.45
N LYS A 180 -15.60 1.76 3.35
CA LYS A 180 -16.56 0.65 3.28
C LYS A 180 -15.93 -0.52 2.53
N ILE A 181 -15.93 -1.71 3.13
CA ILE A 181 -15.53 -2.94 2.43
C ILE A 181 -16.78 -3.72 2.04
N THR A 182 -16.80 -4.24 0.80
CA THR A 182 -17.86 -5.13 0.32
C THR A 182 -17.26 -6.42 -0.23
N PHE A 183 -17.71 -7.56 0.28
CA PHE A 183 -17.41 -8.89 -0.25
C PHE A 183 -18.55 -9.40 -1.11
N TYR A 184 -18.21 -10.08 -2.20
CA TYR A 184 -19.17 -10.67 -3.14
C TYR A 184 -18.90 -12.16 -3.32
N GLY A 185 -19.93 -12.99 -3.15
CA GLY A 185 -19.96 -14.35 -3.68
C GLY A 185 -18.82 -15.26 -3.18
N ILE A 186 -18.68 -15.37 -1.86
CA ILE A 186 -17.61 -16.15 -1.19
C ILE A 186 -17.67 -17.65 -1.52
N ASN A 187 -18.81 -18.13 -2.03
CA ASN A 187 -19.05 -19.55 -2.25
C ASN A 187 -19.30 -19.86 -3.74
N ASP A 188 -18.47 -20.74 -4.31
CA ASP A 188 -18.72 -21.34 -5.64
C ASP A 188 -19.86 -22.36 -5.60
N GLN A 189 -20.08 -22.97 -4.44
CA GLN A 189 -21.18 -23.90 -4.20
C GLN A 189 -22.06 -23.43 -3.04
N GLY A 190 -23.36 -23.47 -3.24
CA GLY A 190 -24.36 -23.01 -2.28
C GLY A 190 -24.80 -21.56 -2.52
N VAL A 191 -25.47 -21.00 -1.53
CA VAL A 191 -26.05 -19.67 -1.62
C VAL A 191 -24.93 -18.62 -1.57
N ARG A 192 -24.97 -17.67 -2.50
CA ARG A 192 -24.02 -16.56 -2.58
C ARG A 192 -24.49 -15.42 -1.69
N TYR A 193 -23.56 -14.82 -0.96
CA TYR A 193 -23.84 -13.66 -0.12
C TYR A 193 -23.04 -12.45 -0.58
N GLN A 194 -23.62 -11.28 -0.35
CA GLN A 194 -22.95 -10.00 -0.35
C GLN A 194 -22.85 -9.52 1.09
N ILE A 195 -21.64 -9.18 1.54
CA ILE A 195 -21.40 -8.66 2.88
C ILE A 195 -20.85 -7.26 2.78
N GLU A 196 -21.55 -6.29 3.36
CA GLU A 196 -21.17 -4.87 3.38
C GLU A 196 -20.78 -4.45 4.79
N PHE A 197 -19.55 -3.99 4.98
CA PHE A 197 -19.06 -3.33 6.19
C PHE A 197 -18.92 -1.84 5.91
N TRP A 198 -19.77 -1.00 6.50
CA TRP A 198 -19.89 0.41 6.11
C TRP A 198 -18.87 1.36 6.74
N ASN A 199 -18.38 1.04 7.92
CA ASN A 199 -17.43 1.87 8.63
C ASN A 199 -16.29 0.98 9.13
N VAL A 200 -15.24 0.89 8.33
CA VAL A 200 -14.04 0.13 8.67
C VAL A 200 -12.82 1.03 8.74
N ARG A 201 -11.86 0.64 9.57
CA ARG A 201 -10.48 1.12 9.53
C ARG A 201 -9.57 -0.02 9.21
N ILE A 202 -8.72 0.19 8.22
CA ILE A 202 -7.75 -0.77 7.74
C ILE A 202 -6.38 -0.27 8.17
N SER A 203 -5.62 -1.13 8.81
CA SER A 203 -4.26 -0.86 9.29
C SER A 203 -3.41 -2.10 9.10
N VAL A 204 -2.10 -1.92 9.04
CA VAL A 204 -1.16 -3.04 9.13
C VAL A 204 -0.72 -3.19 10.58
N THR A 205 -0.55 -4.43 11.05
CA THR A 205 0.08 -4.72 12.34
C THR A 205 1.21 -5.72 12.12
N GLY A 206 2.31 -5.57 12.84
CA GLY A 206 3.47 -6.44 12.69
C GLY A 206 4.46 -5.93 11.63
N SER A 207 5.17 -6.84 10.98
CA SER A 207 6.19 -6.50 9.97
C SER A 207 5.57 -6.30 8.60
N ILE A 208 5.94 -5.22 7.91
CA ILE A 208 5.63 -5.02 6.49
C ILE A 208 6.71 -5.77 5.68
N PRO A 209 6.35 -6.83 4.92
CA PRO A 209 7.32 -7.48 4.05
C PRO A 209 7.66 -6.55 2.89
N LEU A 210 8.91 -6.08 2.83
CA LEU A 210 9.41 -5.25 1.72
C LEU A 210 10.07 -6.10 0.62
N GLN A 211 10.38 -7.36 0.93
CA GLN A 211 10.93 -8.35 0.00
C GLN A 211 10.32 -9.71 0.32
N GLY A 212 9.92 -10.44 -0.73
CA GLY A 212 9.40 -11.80 -0.61
C GLY A 212 10.51 -12.83 -0.33
N GLY A 213 10.12 -13.94 0.29
CA GLY A 213 10.95 -15.15 0.40
C GLY A 213 10.81 -16.02 -0.85
N ASP A 214 10.86 -17.34 -0.67
CA ASP A 214 10.67 -18.33 -1.75
C ASP A 214 9.21 -18.37 -2.26
N ASP A 215 8.26 -17.92 -1.43
CA ASP A 215 6.84 -17.79 -1.78
C ASP A 215 6.46 -16.36 -2.23
N TYR A 216 5.28 -16.24 -2.85
CA TYR A 216 4.72 -14.95 -3.28
C TYR A 216 4.58 -13.97 -2.10
N MET A 217 4.81 -12.68 -2.37
CA MET A 217 4.61 -11.64 -1.35
C MET A 217 3.13 -11.58 -0.97
N GLN A 218 2.87 -11.66 0.34
CA GLN A 218 1.53 -11.55 0.91
C GLN A 218 1.45 -10.31 1.81
N VAL A 219 0.34 -9.59 1.72
CA VAL A 219 0.08 -8.42 2.56
C VAL A 219 -1.06 -8.73 3.52
N GLU A 220 -0.75 -8.78 4.81
CA GLU A 220 -1.75 -8.95 5.86
C GLU A 220 -2.29 -7.59 6.32
N LEU A 221 -3.60 -7.40 6.14
CA LEU A 221 -4.32 -6.21 6.53
C LEU A 221 -5.23 -6.52 7.72
N ASN A 222 -5.19 -5.65 8.72
CA ASN A 222 -6.04 -5.71 9.89
C ASN A 222 -7.18 -4.73 9.74
N VAL A 223 -8.40 -5.23 9.76
CA VAL A 223 -9.62 -4.43 9.61
C VAL A 223 -10.40 -4.42 10.91
N ARG A 224 -10.67 -3.22 11.41
CA ARG A 224 -11.58 -2.99 12.53
C ARG A 224 -12.90 -2.45 12.02
N VAL A 225 -14.00 -3.06 12.42
CA VAL A 225 -15.35 -2.64 12.06
C VAL A 225 -15.93 -1.79 13.18
N TYR A 226 -16.34 -0.57 12.85
CA TYR A 226 -17.00 0.34 13.77
C TYR A 226 -18.51 0.33 13.53
N ALA A 227 -19.27 0.54 14.60
CA ALA A 227 -20.70 0.74 14.49
C ALA A 227 -21.00 2.04 13.72
N ASP A 228 -21.78 1.95 12.64
CA ASP A 228 -22.29 3.10 11.92
C ASP A 228 -23.65 3.53 12.51
N GLY A 229 -23.64 4.70 13.17
CA GLY A 229 -24.83 5.28 13.79
C GLY A 229 -25.91 5.74 12.80
N THR A 230 -25.57 5.88 11.51
CA THR A 230 -26.52 6.27 10.46
C THR A 230 -27.38 5.10 9.97
N LYS A 231 -27.03 3.87 10.37
CA LYS A 231 -27.67 2.64 9.88
C LYS A 231 -28.63 2.07 10.94
N PRO A 232 -29.65 1.29 10.51
CA PRO A 232 -30.56 0.65 11.44
C PRO A 232 -29.83 -0.20 12.48
N SER A 233 -30.36 -0.27 13.71
CA SER A 233 -29.71 -0.94 14.85
C SER A 233 -29.23 -2.36 14.56
N LYS A 234 -30.00 -3.12 13.77
CA LYS A 234 -29.68 -4.49 13.34
C LYS A 234 -28.44 -4.57 12.46
N TYR A 235 -28.14 -3.54 11.68
CA TYR A 235 -27.09 -3.57 10.65
C TYR A 235 -25.87 -2.71 11.02
N ARG A 236 -25.79 -2.17 12.24
CA ARG A 236 -24.76 -1.19 12.62
C ARG A 236 -23.31 -1.61 12.29
N PHE A 237 -23.01 -2.90 12.30
CA PHE A 237 -21.68 -3.42 11.98
C PHE A 237 -21.55 -3.90 10.53
N ALA A 238 -22.56 -4.60 10.03
CA ALA A 238 -22.57 -5.11 8.67
C ALA A 238 -24.00 -5.37 8.17
N LYS A 239 -24.15 -5.39 6.85
CA LYS A 239 -25.34 -5.93 6.17
C LYS A 239 -24.94 -7.11 5.32
N ILE A 240 -25.66 -8.21 5.52
CA ILE A 240 -25.51 -9.44 4.74
C ILE A 240 -26.76 -9.57 3.87
N THR A 241 -26.56 -9.66 2.57
CA THR A 241 -27.63 -9.81 1.58
C THR A 241 -27.43 -11.11 0.83
N GLU A 242 -28.46 -11.92 0.74
CA GLU A 242 -28.47 -13.10 -0.11
C GLU A 242 -28.56 -12.68 -1.58
N LEU A 243 -27.65 -13.19 -2.41
CA LEU A 243 -27.65 -12.94 -3.85
C LEU A 243 -28.39 -14.07 -4.55
N LYS A 244 -29.39 -13.70 -5.35
CA LYS A 244 -30.07 -14.64 -6.23
C LYS A 244 -29.08 -15.08 -7.32
N GLY A 245 -28.74 -16.37 -7.31
CA GLY A 245 -27.91 -17.02 -8.33
C GLY A 245 -28.60 -17.11 -9.67
#